data_AF-A0A7X5SCT9-F1
#
_entry.id   AF-A0A7X5SCT9-F1
#
_cell.length_a   1.000
_cell.length_b   1.000
_cell.length_c   1.000
_cell.angle_alpha   90.00
_cell.angle_beta   90.00
_cell.angle_gamma   90.00
#
_symmetry.space_group_name_H-M   'P 1'
#
loop_
_entity.id
_entity.type
_entity.pdbx_description
1 polymer ?
#
loop_
_entity_poly.entity_id
_entity_poly.type
_entity_poly.pdbx_seq_one_letter_code
_entity_poly.pdbx_strand_id
1 'polypeptide(L)'
;NQPGLGLALQNAMTRHAGQHDYILLDCPPTLGLLMINALAACDRVVVPTQAEPLALHGLASMVRTADMVQRSRRRELPVSILPTLFDRRT
;
A
#
# COMPACT_ATOMS: atom_id res chain seq x y z
N ASN A 1 -20.20 12.06 3.50
CA ASN A 1 -19.27 11.42 4.47
C ASN A 1 -19.91 10.20 5.08
N GLN A 2 -19.75 9.02 4.46
CA GLN A 2 -20.15 7.75 5.07
C GLN A 2 -18.96 7.18 5.85
N PRO A 3 -19.00 7.14 7.19
CA PRO A 3 -17.94 6.54 7.98
C PRO A 3 -17.85 5.03 7.67
N GLY A 4 -16.66 4.54 7.34
CA GLY A 4 -16.38 3.10 7.18
C GLY A 4 -16.04 2.61 5.77
N LEU A 5 -16.21 3.41 4.71
CA LEU A 5 -15.89 2.97 3.33
C LEU A 5 -14.41 2.57 3.13
N GLY A 6 -13.49 3.14 3.91
CA GLY A 6 -12.07 2.80 3.87
C GLY A 6 -11.70 1.46 4.52
N LEU A 7 -12.66 0.74 5.12
CA LEU A 7 -12.45 -0.52 5.84
C LEU A 7 -13.17 -1.71 5.20
N ALA A 8 -13.81 -1.52 4.05
CA ALA A 8 -14.61 -2.55 3.40
C ALA A 8 -13.78 -3.81 3.11
N LEU A 9 -12.56 -3.65 2.59
CA LEU A 9 -11.67 -4.77 2.29
C LEU A 9 -11.22 -5.50 3.56
N GLN A 10 -10.82 -4.77 4.60
CA GLN A 10 -10.43 -5.35 5.89
C GLN A 10 -11.57 -6.19 6.48
N ASN A 11 -12.79 -5.65 6.49
CA ASN A 11 -13.97 -6.33 7.01
C ASN A 11 -14.30 -7.61 6.21
N ALA A 12 -14.12 -7.58 4.89
CA ALA A 12 -14.30 -8.76 4.04
C ALA A 12 -13.25 -9.83 4.34
N MET A 13 -11.97 -9.44 4.47
CA MET A 13 -10.87 -10.37 4.74
C MET A 13 -11.00 -11.07 6.10
N THR A 14 -11.46 -10.36 7.15
CA THR A 14 -11.68 -10.96 8.47
C THR A 14 -12.66 -12.14 8.44
N ARG A 15 -13.62 -12.15 7.51
CA ARG A 15 -14.58 -13.26 7.34
C ARG A 15 -13.95 -14.53 6.74
N HIS A 16 -12.79 -14.40 6.11
CA HIS A 16 -12.04 -15.48 5.46
C HIS A 16 -10.66 -15.69 6.10
N ALA A 17 -10.48 -15.24 7.34
CA ALA A 17 -9.22 -15.35 8.06
C ALA A 17 -8.79 -16.83 8.21
N GLY A 18 -7.51 -17.10 8.00
CA GLY A 18 -6.90 -18.42 8.18
C GLY A 18 -6.97 -19.37 6.97
N GLN A 19 -7.48 -18.92 5.82
CA GLN A 19 -7.51 -19.74 4.60
C GLN A 19 -6.24 -19.66 3.74
N HIS A 20 -5.39 -18.66 3.98
CA HIS A 20 -4.19 -18.39 3.19
C HIS A 20 -3.06 -17.93 4.11
N ASP A 21 -1.83 -18.35 3.82
CA ASP A 21 -0.64 -17.89 4.54
C ASP A 21 -0.30 -16.44 4.18
N TYR A 22 -0.57 -16.05 2.93
CA TYR A 22 -0.28 -14.71 2.41
C TYR A 22 -1.38 -14.25 1.45
N ILE A 23 -1.62 -12.93 1.45
CA ILE A 23 -2.56 -12.25 0.55
C ILE A 23 -1.82 -11.08 -0.10
N LEU A 24 -1.78 -11.05 -1.43
CA LEU A 24 -1.21 -9.94 -2.20
C LEU A 24 -2.32 -9.02 -2.68
N LEU A 25 -2.21 -7.73 -2.36
CA LEU A 25 -3.14 -6.69 -2.80
C LEU A 25 -2.49 -5.87 -3.90
N ASP A 26 -2.92 -6.06 -5.15
CA ASP A 26 -2.49 -5.21 -6.26
C ASP A 26 -3.40 -3.98 -6.35
N CYS A 27 -2.80 -2.80 -6.27
CA CYS A 27 -3.52 -1.54 -6.09
C CYS A 27 -3.30 -0.62 -7.30
N PRO A 28 -4.33 0.11 -7.73
CA PRO A 28 -4.16 1.11 -8.78
C PRO A 28 -3.19 2.21 -8.32
N PRO A 29 -2.49 2.90 -9.24
CA PRO A 29 -1.49 3.93 -8.90
C PRO A 29 -2.11 5.22 -8.31
N THR A 30 -3.44 5.34 -8.34
CA THR A 30 -4.16 6.53 -7.91
C THR A 30 -4.49 6.48 -6.41
N LEU A 31 -4.19 7.58 -5.72
CA LEU A 31 -4.62 7.81 -4.34
C LEU A 31 -6.13 8.00 -4.26
N GLY A 32 -6.85 6.90 -4.09
CA GLY A 32 -8.30 6.87 -3.98
C GLY A 32 -8.79 5.81 -2.98
N LEU A 33 -10.09 5.56 -2.98
CA LEU A 33 -10.75 4.66 -2.03
C LEU A 33 -10.17 3.24 -2.03
N LEU A 34 -9.75 2.72 -3.19
CA LEU A 34 -9.17 1.38 -3.31
C LEU A 34 -7.81 1.29 -2.61
N MET A 35 -6.92 2.26 -2.84
CA MET A 35 -5.62 2.33 -2.16
C MET A 35 -5.81 2.46 -0.64
N ILE A 36 -6.76 3.30 -0.18
CA ILE A 36 -7.06 3.44 1.25
C ILE A 36 -7.52 2.10 1.85
N ASN A 37 -8.41 1.38 1.16
CA ASN A 37 -8.86 0.06 1.62
C ASN A 37 -7.72 -0.95 1.69
N ALA A 38 -6.84 -0.97 0.69
CA ALA A 38 -5.68 -1.85 0.70
C ALA A 38 -4.71 -1.53 1.84
N LEU A 39 -4.37 -0.26 2.03
CA LEU A 39 -3.52 0.20 3.14
C LEU A 39 -4.17 -0.04 4.51
N ALA A 40 -5.50 -0.05 4.60
CA ALA A 40 -6.23 -0.40 5.80
C ALA A 40 -6.23 -1.92 6.09
N ALA A 41 -6.20 -2.75 5.06
CA ALA A 41 -6.27 -4.20 5.16
C ALA A 41 -4.90 -4.87 5.30
N CYS A 42 -3.83 -4.31 4.73
CA CYS A 42 -2.53 -4.97 4.68
C CYS A 42 -1.71 -4.86 5.97
N ASP A 43 -0.73 -5.74 6.11
CA ASP A 43 0.24 -5.77 7.20
C ASP A 43 1.60 -5.18 6.83
N ARG A 44 1.89 -5.06 5.52
CA ARG A 44 3.11 -4.47 4.96
C ARG A 44 2.80 -3.87 3.60
N VAL A 45 3.53 -2.83 3.22
CA VAL A 45 3.48 -2.23 1.88
C VAL A 45 4.81 -2.45 1.17
N VAL A 46 4.73 -2.90 -0.08
CA VAL A 46 5.86 -2.88 -1.02
C VAL A 46 5.57 -1.79 -2.05
N VAL A 47 6.54 -0.91 -2.30
CA VAL A 47 6.43 0.18 -3.29
C VAL A 47 7.38 -0.11 -4.45
N PRO A 48 6.88 -0.68 -5.56
CA PRO A 48 7.67 -0.81 -6.78
C PRO A 48 8.04 0.57 -7.30
N THR A 49 9.33 0.84 -7.47
CA THR A 49 9.84 2.16 -7.88
C THR A 49 10.83 1.99 -9.01
N GLN A 50 10.61 2.67 -10.14
CA GLN A 50 11.55 2.65 -11.25
C GLN A 50 12.91 3.21 -10.81
N ALA A 51 14.00 2.60 -11.26
CA ALA A 51 15.38 3.01 -10.94
C ALA A 51 15.81 4.28 -11.70
N GLU A 52 14.97 5.32 -11.68
CA GLU A 52 15.19 6.60 -12.37
C GLU A 52 14.96 7.78 -11.41
N PRO A 53 15.68 8.91 -11.58
CA PRO A 53 15.56 10.05 -10.67
C PRO A 53 14.12 10.61 -10.54
N LEU A 54 13.33 10.58 -11.62
CA LEU A 54 11.97 11.12 -11.63
C LEU A 54 11.01 10.32 -10.73
N ALA A 55 11.29 9.02 -10.53
CA ALA A 55 10.46 8.14 -9.72
C ALA A 55 10.49 8.49 -8.22
N LEU A 56 11.54 9.19 -7.75
CA LEU A 56 11.69 9.58 -6.35
C LEU A 56 10.56 10.50 -5.86
N HIS A 57 10.02 11.36 -6.72
CA HIS A 57 8.89 12.24 -6.36
C HIS A 57 7.59 11.45 -6.12
N GLY A 58 7.33 10.46 -6.98
CA GLY A 58 6.19 9.55 -6.83
C GLY A 58 6.32 8.70 -5.57
N LEU A 59 7.52 8.15 -5.33
CA LEU A 59 7.84 7.40 -4.13
C LEU A 59 7.62 8.22 -2.84
N ALA A 60 8.11 9.46 -2.79
CA ALA A 60 7.95 10.34 -1.63
C ALA A 60 6.47 10.60 -1.31
N SER A 61 5.63 10.77 -2.35
CA SER A 61 4.19 10.93 -2.19
C SER A 61 3.52 9.69 -1.62
N MET A 62 3.89 8.50 -2.12
CA MET A 62 3.33 7.22 -1.66
C MET A 62 3.74 6.89 -0.22
N VAL A 63 5.00 7.12 0.15
CA VAL A 63 5.48 6.96 1.53
C VAL A 63 4.73 7.90 2.48
N ARG A 64 4.50 9.15 2.08
CA ARG A 64 3.70 10.11 2.87
C ARG A 64 2.27 9.62 3.09
N THR A 65 1.62 9.07 2.07
CA THR A 65 0.28 8.48 2.21
C THR A 65 0.29 7.29 3.16
N ALA A 66 1.24 6.36 3.01
CA ALA A 66 1.37 5.21 3.89
C ALA A 66 1.51 5.63 5.37
N ASP A 67 2.33 6.66 5.64
CA ASP A 67 2.51 7.24 6.97
C ASP A 67 1.23 7.91 7.52
N MET A 68 0.46 8.60 6.68
CA MET A 68 -0.86 9.13 7.09
C MET A 68 -1.83 8.01 7.49
N VAL A 69 -1.89 6.93 6.71
CA VAL A 69 -2.75 5.78 7.01
C VAL A 69 -2.27 5.06 8.27
N GLN A 70 -0.95 4.85 8.42
CA GLN A 70 -0.36 4.26 9.62
C GLN A 70 -0.79 5.02 10.89
N ARG A 71 -0.66 6.35 10.88
CA ARG A 71 -1.08 7.21 11.99
C ARG A 71 -2.57 7.08 12.31
N SER A 72 -3.41 6.90 11.29
CA SER A 72 -4.85 6.66 11.48
C SER A 72 -5.15 5.28 12.06
N ARG A 73 -4.42 4.23 11.64
CA ARG A 73 -4.64 2.84 12.06
C ARG A 73 -4.11 2.51 13.46
N ARG A 74 -3.24 3.35 14.04
CA ARG A 74 -2.58 3.10 15.34
C ARG A 74 -1.85 1.75 15.40
N ARG A 75 -1.38 1.25 14.25
CA ARG A 75 -0.56 0.04 14.10
C ARG A 75 0.53 0.33 13.09
N GLU A 76 1.71 -0.24 13.28
CA GLU A 76 2.80 -0.09 12.32
C GLU A 76 2.42 -0.65 10.95
N LEU A 77 2.88 0.04 9.91
CA LEU A 77 2.73 -0.39 8.53
C LEU A 77 4.10 -0.33 7.85
N PRO A 78 4.93 -1.37 8.02
CA PRO A 78 6.26 -1.41 7.41
C PRO A 78 6.19 -1.17 5.91
N VAL A 79 7.01 -0.24 5.42
CA VAL A 79 7.13 0.07 3.99
C VAL A 79 8.47 -0.45 3.50
N SER A 80 8.47 -1.13 2.35
CA SER A 80 9.67 -1.59 1.67
C SER A 80 9.67 -1.09 0.23
N ILE A 81 10.81 -0.61 -0.26
CA ILE A 81 10.97 -0.13 -1.63
C ILE A 81 11.55 -1.27 -2.45
N LEU A 82 10.92 -1.56 -3.59
CA LEU A 82 11.42 -2.52 -4.56
C LEU A 82 11.84 -1.77 -5.82
N PRO A 83 13.15 -1.59 -6.07
CA PRO A 83 13.63 -1.04 -7.34
C PRO A 83 13.18 -1.92 -8.50
N THR A 84 12.58 -1.33 -9.52
CA THR A 84 12.10 -2.00 -10.74
C THR A 84 12.68 -1.37 -11.99
N LEU A 85 12.58 -2.09 -13.11
CA LEU A 85 13.09 -1.65 -14.42
C LEU A 85 14.57 -1.21 -14.40
N PHE A 86 15.38 -1.90 -13.59
CA PHE A 86 16.81 -1.64 -13.53
C PHE A 86 17.49 -1.98 -14.86
N ASP A 87 18.12 -0.99 -15.49
CA ASP A 87 18.95 -1.18 -16.68
C ASP A 87 20.40 -1.40 -16.26
N ARG A 88 20.97 -2.55 -16.64
CA ARG A 88 22.37 -2.94 -16.31
C ARG A 88 23.43 -2.22 -17.16
N ARG A 89 23.01 -1.45 -18.17
CA ARG A 89 23.94 -0.74 -19.07
C ARG A 89 24.38 0.62 -18.53
N THR A 90 23.69 1.13 -17.52
CA THR A 90 24.06 2.28 -16.68
C THR A 90 24.63 1.79 -15.37
#